data_AF-A0A4Y2EHJ5-F1
#
_entry.id   AF-A0A4Y2EHJ5-F1
#
_cell.length_a   1.000
_cell.length_b   1.000
_cell.length_c   1.000
_cell.angle_alpha   90.00
_cell.angle_beta   90.00
_cell.angle_gamma   90.00
#
_symmetry.space_group_name_H-M   'P 1'
#
loop_
_entity.id
_entity.type
_entity.pdbx_description
1 polymer ?
#
loop_
_entity_poly.entity_id
_entity_poly.type
_entity_poly.pdbx_seq_one_letter_code
_entity_poly.pdbx_strand_id
1 'polypeptide(L)'
;MAEALLFMRAFMGHNKTSDFYRKRTTSGFKKLRNDREMQKVVDIFNISNSSQDSNAATGEQFIVHLYGGKRSDGLDKTRYKRYIQTVDKKDFKLRHESCVPSSYVSCRPPA
;
A
#
# COMPACT_ATOMS: atom_id res chain seq x y z
N MET A 1 -13.18 8.23 -8.84
CA MET A 1 -13.26 7.12 -7.85
C MET A 1 -12.57 5.83 -8.31
N ALA A 2 -12.71 5.42 -9.58
CA ALA A 2 -12.00 4.23 -10.10
C ALA A 2 -10.48 4.39 -10.05
N GLU A 3 -9.95 5.57 -10.41
CA GLU A 3 -8.52 5.89 -10.37
C GLU A 3 -7.93 5.77 -8.96
N ALA A 4 -8.64 6.27 -7.94
CA ALA A 4 -8.26 6.11 -6.55
C ALA A 4 -8.16 4.64 -6.11
N LEU A 5 -9.03 3.75 -6.63
CA LEU A 5 -8.94 2.31 -6.35
C LEU A 5 -7.72 1.67 -7.03
N LEU A 6 -7.45 2.03 -8.29
CA LEU A 6 -6.27 1.55 -9.02
C LEU A 6 -4.98 2.02 -8.37
N PHE A 7 -4.92 3.29 -7.96
CA PHE A 7 -3.83 3.88 -7.21
C PHE A 7 -3.58 3.13 -5.90
N MET A 8 -4.62 2.93 -5.08
CA MET A 8 -4.48 2.19 -3.82
C MET A 8 -3.99 0.76 -4.05
N ARG A 9 -4.46 0.09 -5.12
CA ARG A 9 -4.02 -1.26 -5.47
C ARG A 9 -2.54 -1.30 -5.87
N ALA A 10 -2.06 -0.30 -6.61
CA ALA A 10 -0.66 -0.19 -6.99
C ALA A 10 0.26 0.00 -5.76
N PHE A 11 -0.14 0.85 -4.81
CA PHE A 11 0.70 1.17 -3.65
C PHE A 11 0.60 0.18 -2.48
N MET A 12 -0.56 -0.43 -2.23
CA MET A 12 -0.72 -1.40 -1.14
C MET A 12 -0.46 -2.84 -1.56
N GLY A 13 -0.39 -3.10 -2.87
CA GLY A 13 -0.31 -4.44 -3.42
C GLY A 13 -1.60 -5.25 -3.23
N HIS A 14 -1.55 -6.52 -3.63
CA HIS A 14 -2.60 -7.48 -3.30
C HIS A 14 -2.55 -7.85 -1.81
N ASN A 15 -3.63 -8.42 -1.27
CA ASN A 15 -3.87 -8.63 0.18
C ASN A 15 -2.63 -9.01 1.03
N LYS A 16 -1.69 -9.80 0.49
CA LYS A 16 -0.46 -10.27 1.18
C LYS A 16 0.47 -9.16 1.67
N THR A 17 0.72 -8.12 0.87
CA THR A 17 1.59 -7.00 1.30
C THR A 17 0.89 -6.14 2.36
N SER A 18 -0.42 -5.97 2.19
CA SER A 18 -1.29 -5.26 3.12
C SER A 18 -1.39 -5.98 4.49
N ASP A 19 -1.38 -7.32 4.49
CA ASP A 19 -1.40 -8.16 5.69
C ASP A 19 -0.09 -8.09 6.47
N PHE A 20 1.06 -7.98 5.77
CA PHE A 20 2.37 -7.81 6.41
C PHE A 20 2.42 -6.55 7.28
N TYR A 21 1.83 -5.46 6.80
CA TYR A 21 1.72 -4.21 7.56
C TYR A 21 0.42 -4.09 8.36
N ARG A 22 -0.37 -5.17 8.46
CA ARG A 22 -1.68 -5.25 9.11
C ARG A 22 -2.63 -4.12 8.70
N LYS A 23 -2.49 -3.64 7.47
CA LYS A 23 -3.27 -2.54 6.90
C LYS A 23 -4.07 -3.07 5.73
N ARG A 24 -5.34 -3.37 5.96
CA ARG A 24 -6.23 -3.82 4.89
C ARG A 24 -6.38 -2.71 3.84
N THR A 25 -6.44 -3.07 2.56
CA THR A 25 -6.68 -2.15 1.44
C THR A 25 -7.91 -1.26 1.67
N THR A 26 -8.96 -1.81 2.29
CA THR A 26 -10.17 -1.06 2.67
C THR A 26 -9.91 0.05 3.69
N SER A 27 -8.97 -0.14 4.63
CA SER A 27 -8.59 0.90 5.60
C SER A 27 -7.77 2.02 4.95
N GLY A 28 -6.88 1.67 4.02
CA GLY A 28 -6.14 2.64 3.21
C GLY A 28 -7.07 3.47 2.34
N PHE A 29 -8.03 2.82 1.68
CA PHE A 29 -9.03 3.49 0.84
C PHE A 29 -9.93 4.43 1.65
N LYS A 30 -10.40 4.02 2.84
CA LYS A 30 -11.14 4.91 3.74
C LYS A 30 -10.33 6.13 4.13
N LYS A 31 -9.03 5.94 4.40
CA LYS A 31 -8.12 7.04 4.75
C LYS A 31 -7.95 8.00 3.55
N LEU A 32 -7.66 7.47 2.36
CA LEU A 32 -7.58 8.25 1.12
C LEU A 32 -8.86 9.06 0.86
N ARG A 33 -10.03 8.45 1.05
CA ARG A 33 -11.32 9.12 0.81
C ARG A 33 -11.58 10.28 1.78
N ASN A 34 -11.09 10.19 3.01
CA ASN A 34 -11.38 11.16 4.05
C ASN A 34 -10.26 12.20 4.24
N ASP A 35 -9.12 12.02 3.57
CA ASP A 35 -7.93 12.86 3.72
C ASP A 35 -7.64 13.63 2.44
N ARG A 36 -7.89 14.96 2.47
CA ARG A 36 -7.69 15.85 1.32
C ARG A 36 -6.23 15.88 0.85
N GLU A 37 -5.28 15.74 1.76
CA GLU A 37 -3.86 15.74 1.39
C GLU A 37 -3.49 14.45 0.64
N MET A 38 -4.13 13.33 0.99
CA MET A 38 -3.99 12.09 0.23
C MET A 38 -4.66 12.17 -1.15
N GLN A 39 -5.80 12.86 -1.27
CA GLN A 39 -6.46 13.02 -2.56
C GLN A 39 -5.59 13.82 -3.54
N LYS A 40 -4.95 14.91 -3.08
CA LYS A 40 -4.02 15.70 -3.90
C LYS A 40 -2.87 14.86 -4.46
N VAL A 41 -2.38 13.88 -3.71
CA VAL A 41 -1.35 12.94 -4.19
C VAL A 41 -1.87 12.13 -5.38
N VAL A 42 -3.10 11.60 -5.29
CA VAL A 42 -3.71 10.86 -6.41
C VAL A 42 -3.82 11.75 -7.65
N ASP A 43 -4.21 13.01 -7.46
CA ASP A 43 -4.33 13.97 -8.56
C ASP A 43 -2.98 14.21 -9.25
N ILE A 44 -1.88 14.31 -8.51
CA ILE A 44 -0.52 14.46 -9.07
C ILE A 44 -0.15 13.27 -9.96
N PHE A 45 -0.49 12.05 -9.55
CA PHE A 45 -0.21 10.84 -10.33
C PHE A 45 -1.07 10.73 -11.61
N ASN A 46 -2.14 11.50 -11.72
CA ASN A 46 -2.99 11.57 -12.90
C ASN A 46 -2.57 12.67 -13.89
N ILE A 47 -1.57 13.50 -13.56
CA ILE A 47 -1.05 14.53 -14.48
C ILE A 47 -0.15 13.87 -15.53
N SER A 48 -0.51 13.97 -16.81
CA SER A 48 0.19 13.30 -17.92
C SER A 48 1.65 13.72 -18.12
N ASN A 49 2.06 14.87 -17.56
CA ASN A 49 3.39 15.48 -17.74
C ASN A 49 4.16 15.69 -16.42
N SER A 50 3.80 14.95 -15.36
CA SER A 50 4.56 14.99 -14.10
C SER A 50 5.99 14.47 -14.30
N SER A 51 6.99 15.13 -13.70
CA SER A 51 8.36 14.62 -13.73
C SER A 51 8.50 13.35 -12.89
N GLN A 52 9.42 12.47 -13.27
CA GLN A 52 9.69 11.23 -12.55
C GLN A 52 10.10 11.51 -11.08
N ASP A 53 10.92 12.53 -10.85
CA ASP A 53 11.36 12.92 -9.51
C ASP A 53 10.19 13.44 -8.64
N SER A 54 9.28 14.21 -9.25
CA SER A 54 8.07 14.69 -8.55
C SER A 54 7.16 13.53 -8.16
N ASN A 55 6.99 12.55 -9.05
CA ASN A 55 6.22 11.35 -8.76
C ASN A 55 6.87 10.48 -7.68
N ALA A 56 8.19 10.33 -7.70
CA ALA A 56 8.92 9.58 -6.67
C ALA A 56 8.75 10.24 -5.29
N ALA A 57 8.99 11.55 -5.18
CA ALA A 57 8.83 12.30 -3.94
C ALA A 57 7.39 12.26 -3.41
N THR A 58 6.41 12.39 -4.31
CA THR A 58 4.98 12.33 -3.97
C THR A 58 4.57 10.93 -3.52
N GLY A 59 5.09 9.88 -4.17
CA GLY A 59 4.88 8.48 -3.78
C GLY A 59 5.49 8.15 -2.42
N GLU A 60 6.68 8.66 -2.12
CA GLU A 60 7.30 8.52 -0.80
C GLU A 60 6.43 9.17 0.29
N GLN A 61 6.01 10.42 0.09
CA GLN A 61 5.15 11.13 1.03
C GLN A 61 3.82 10.39 1.24
N PHE A 62 3.24 9.83 0.17
CA PHE A 62 2.05 9.01 0.26
C PHE A 62 2.27 7.78 1.15
N ILE A 63 3.36 7.04 0.96
CA ILE A 63 3.66 5.84 1.75
C ILE A 63 3.89 6.20 3.21
N VAL A 64 4.67 7.26 3.48
CA VAL A 64 4.93 7.74 4.85
C VAL A 64 3.61 8.08 5.54
N HIS A 65 2.76 8.86 4.90
CA HIS A 65 1.47 9.26 5.45
C HIS A 65 0.49 8.10 5.57
N LEU A 66 0.47 7.18 4.59
CA LEU A 66 -0.33 5.97 4.61
C LEU A 66 0.02 5.15 5.83
N TYR A 67 1.31 4.92 6.12
CA TYR A 67 1.76 4.14 7.27
C TYR A 67 1.79 4.92 8.60
N GLY A 68 1.49 6.22 8.59
CA GLY A 68 1.37 7.07 9.78
C GLY A 68 2.71 7.58 10.30
N GLY A 69 3.70 7.72 9.42
CA GLY A 69 4.89 8.54 9.68
C GLY A 69 4.57 10.03 9.56
N LYS A 70 5.49 10.88 10.02
CA LYS A 70 5.41 12.34 9.85
C LYS A 70 6.00 12.73 8.50
N ARG A 71 5.61 13.89 7.93
CA ARG A 71 6.19 14.39 6.66
C ARG A 71 7.71 14.54 6.68
N SER A 72 8.29 14.76 7.87
CA SER A 72 9.73 14.84 8.11
C SER A 72 10.39 13.46 8.29
N ASP A 73 9.62 12.38 8.41
CA ASP A 73 10.15 11.03 8.44
C ASP A 73 10.40 10.55 7.01
N GLY A 74 11.61 10.07 6.72
CA GLY A 74 11.89 9.39 5.47
C GLY A 74 11.14 8.06 5.35
N LEU A 75 11.02 7.59 4.10
CA LEU A 75 10.39 6.32 3.76
C LEU A 75 10.96 5.15 4.56
N ASP A 76 12.28 5.03 4.59
CA ASP A 76 12.97 3.89 5.20
C ASP A 76 12.80 3.85 6.71
N LYS A 77 12.90 5.01 7.36
CA LYS A 77 12.63 5.15 8.80
C LYS A 77 11.20 4.73 9.13
N THR A 78 10.23 5.13 8.30
CA THR A 78 8.83 4.76 8.49
C THR A 78 8.60 3.26 8.30
N ARG A 79 9.20 2.67 7.25
CA ARG A 79 9.15 1.23 6.97
C ARG A 79 9.77 0.41 8.09
N TYR A 80 10.97 0.78 8.53
CA TYR A 80 11.68 0.11 9.61
C TYR A 80 10.88 0.16 10.91
N LYS A 81 10.37 1.33 11.30
CA LYS A 81 9.52 1.48 12.49
C LYS A 81 8.28 0.57 12.43
N ARG A 82 7.63 0.47 11.26
CA ARG A 82 6.49 -0.43 11.09
C ARG A 82 6.88 -1.90 11.12
N TYR A 83 8.00 -2.27 10.52
CA TYR A 83 8.53 -3.62 10.61
C TYR A 83 8.78 -4.03 12.07
N ILE A 84 9.50 -3.21 12.83
CA ILE A 84 9.76 -3.48 14.25
C ILE A 84 8.44 -3.59 15.03
N GLN A 85 7.50 -2.65 14.85
CA GLN A 85 6.19 -2.73 15.52
C GLN A 85 5.36 -3.97 15.14
N THR A 86 5.59 -4.52 13.95
CA THR A 86 4.91 -5.72 13.48
C THR A 86 5.56 -6.97 14.09
N VAL A 87 6.90 -7.04 14.12
CA VAL A 87 7.67 -8.18 14.65
C VAL A 87 7.63 -8.24 16.18
N ASP A 88 7.68 -7.09 16.86
CA ASP A 88 7.69 -6.98 18.32
C ASP A 88 6.34 -7.38 18.96
N LYS A 89 5.25 -7.39 18.16
CA LYS A 89 3.97 -7.94 18.64
C LYS A 89 4.09 -9.46 18.73
N LYS A 90 4.00 -9.99 19.96
CA LYS A 90 4.01 -11.44 20.31
C LYS A 90 3.07 -12.34 19.49
N ASP A 91 2.12 -11.76 18.75
CA ASP A 91 1.20 -12.42 17.82
C ASP A 91 1.59 -12.31 16.33
N PHE A 92 2.85 -12.01 15.99
CA PHE A 92 3.31 -12.08 14.60
C PHE A 92 3.49 -13.54 14.15
N LYS A 93 2.38 -14.26 14.04
CA LYS A 93 2.31 -15.42 13.16
C LYS A 93 2.29 -14.84 11.74
N LEU A 94 3.44 -14.86 11.06
CA LEU A 94 3.45 -14.87 9.60
C LEU A 94 2.49 -15.98 9.21
N ARG A 95 1.28 -15.62 8.78
CA ARG A 95 0.41 -16.59 8.13
C ARG A 95 1.13 -16.92 6.84
N HIS A 96 1.95 -17.97 6.91
CA HIS A 96 2.40 -18.72 5.76
C HIS A 96 1.18 -19.46 5.21
N GLU A 97 0.15 -18.71 4.80
CA GLU A 97 -0.87 -19.24 3.92
C GLU A 97 -0.17 -19.39 2.59
N SER A 98 0.29 -20.62 2.37
CA SER A 98 0.86 -21.14 1.13
C SER A 98 0.20 -20.43 -0.05
N CYS A 99 1.01 -19.74 -0.83
CA CYS A 99 0.62 -19.28 -2.14
C CYS A 99 0.00 -20.45 -2.90
N VAL A 100 -1.28 -20.35 -3.25
CA VAL A 100 -1.64 -20.76 -4.61
C VAL A 100 -1.13 -19.62 -5.51
N PRO A 101 -0.20 -19.88 -6.44
CA PRO A 101 0.25 -18.86 -7.36
C PRO A 101 -0.94 -18.44 -8.21
N SER A 102 -1.29 -17.15 -8.20
CA SER A 102 -2.16 -16.57 -9.22
C SER A 102 -1.33 -16.34 -10.49
N SER A 103 -0.84 -17.41 -11.11
CA SER A 103 -0.69 -17.43 -12.56
C SER A 103 -1.94 -18.11 -13.09
N TYR A 104 -2.60 -17.47 -14.05
CA TYR A 104 -3.64 -18.07 -14.87
C TYR A 104 -3.25 -19.50 -15.30
N VAL A 105 -3.78 -20.52 -14.63
CA VAL A 105 -4.04 -21.84 -15.20
C VAL A 105 -5.35 -22.31 -14.60
N SER A 106 -6.36 -22.37 -15.47
CA SER A 106 -7.66 -22.99 -15.25
C SER A 106 -7.48 -24.43 -14.78
N CYS A 107 -7.58 -24.70 -13.48
CA CYS A 107 -7.90 -26.06 -13.02
C CYS A 107 -9.40 -26.28 -13.20
N ARG A 108 -9.77 -26.75 -14.39
CA ARG A 108 -11.09 -27.33 -14.67
C ARG A 108 -11.14 -28.68 -13.92
N PRO A 109 -12.13 -28.97 -13.07
CA PRO A 109 -12.25 -30.31 -12.49
C PRO A 109 -12.58 -31.32 -13.59
N PRO A 110 -12.00 -32.54 -13.58
CA PRO A 110 -12.40 -33.58 -14.50
C PRO A 110 -13.84 -34.01 -14.19
N ALA A 111 -14.58 -34.31 -15.27
CA ALA A 111 -15.94 -34.83 -15.24
C ALA A 111 -16.01 -36.24 -14.66
#